data_AF-A0A933XNL3-F1
#
_entry.id   AF-A0A933XNL3-F1
#
_cell.length_a   1.000
_cell.length_b   1.000
_cell.length_c   1.000
_cell.angle_alpha   90.00
_cell.angle_beta   90.00
_cell.angle_gamma   90.00
#
_symmetry.space_group_name_H-M   'P 1'
#
loop_
_entity.id
_entity.type
_entity.pdbx_description
1 polymer ?
#
loop_
_entity_poly.entity_id
_entity_poly.type
_entity_poly.pdbx_seq_one_letter_code
_entity_poly.pdbx_strand_id
1 'polypeptide(L)'
;MGNRLFPTRLVLAAAILLLPLLPLDLADAQNMKVIVAEATYAMGDSDTLAGAEETALLRAKRKAVEEAGVYIEASSTDIEIHTGGATSHLNQLGVRTIAAAVTETEILDKRRSLEGDRFVFYVKIKATVHLDTLADAVKRLKSDEQLAAHHQQLQTENSRLKTELKSLREQLQGSAKAQREPATALKNRRTAIEMERAAIQSRSLPEKIDLASRAIAADDLYVDSYIIRGQTYLRIASLAFVKKSSRSELNAYVEQAIADFDRALRLDPSSTWALLGRGDAFTWQKKLEQAAGDYERILSLDPLFDVARQRLIALYTTIAKKQTAARQWRQALATLDRVFRPDTPQSWVAQEKEAYLLRSRIYTELGELERAVDDLTGVIRVDPSNRQALLQRAKLYRRLLQGRQAKDDFEQACGFGLEEACAELH
;
A
#
# COMPACT_ATOMS: atom_id res chain seq x y z
N MET A 1 -71.69 -45.76 -52.01
CA MET A 1 -71.12 -46.14 -50.70
C MET A 1 -70.86 -44.82 -49.96
N GLY A 2 -71.76 -44.26 -49.16
CA GLY A 2 -72.30 -44.78 -47.88
C GLY A 2 -71.20 -44.69 -46.80
N ASN A 3 -71.28 -44.01 -45.66
CA ASN A 3 -72.41 -43.52 -44.85
C ASN A 3 -71.86 -42.67 -43.67
N ARG A 4 -72.63 -41.65 -43.22
CA ARG A 4 -72.97 -41.24 -41.81
C ARG A 4 -71.85 -40.67 -40.88
N LEU A 5 -71.93 -39.42 -40.37
CA LEU A 5 -72.83 -38.76 -39.38
C LEU A 5 -72.45 -38.99 -37.88
N PHE A 6 -71.92 -37.90 -37.25
CA PHE A 6 -71.97 -37.31 -35.87
C PHE A 6 -72.63 -38.04 -34.66
N PRO A 7 -72.60 -37.52 -33.39
CA PRO A 7 -71.68 -36.64 -32.61
C PRO A 7 -71.40 -37.15 -31.15
N THR A 8 -70.59 -36.48 -30.31
CA THR A 8 -70.76 -36.47 -28.81
C THR A 8 -69.91 -35.40 -28.09
N ARG A 9 -70.41 -35.00 -26.90
CA ARG A 9 -70.10 -33.81 -26.08
C ARG A 9 -69.00 -34.02 -25.02
N LEU A 10 -68.42 -32.88 -24.59
CA LEU A 10 -67.90 -32.47 -23.25
C LEU A 10 -67.46 -33.53 -22.22
N VAL A 11 -66.23 -33.37 -21.69
CA VAL A 11 -65.98 -33.17 -20.24
C VAL A 11 -64.84 -32.17 -20.06
N LEU A 12 -65.11 -31.11 -19.30
CA LEU A 12 -64.13 -30.20 -18.71
C LEU A 12 -63.40 -30.98 -17.59
N ALA A 13 -62.09 -31.17 -17.66
CA ALA A 13 -61.30 -31.61 -16.53
C ALA A 13 -60.19 -30.57 -16.28
N ALA A 14 -60.45 -29.67 -15.34
CA ALA A 14 -59.45 -28.83 -14.73
C ALA A 14 -58.47 -29.73 -13.96
N ALA A 15 -57.34 -30.07 -14.58
CA ALA A 15 -56.19 -30.57 -13.85
C ALA A 15 -55.29 -29.38 -13.50
N ILE A 16 -55.57 -28.79 -12.33
CA ILE A 16 -54.58 -28.02 -11.58
C ILE A 16 -53.44 -29.00 -11.31
N LEU A 17 -52.35 -28.90 -12.07
CA LEU A 17 -51.11 -29.59 -11.76
C LEU A 17 -50.05 -28.53 -11.56
N LEU A 18 -49.65 -28.43 -10.30
CA LEU A 18 -48.77 -27.43 -9.73
C LEU A 18 -47.54 -27.19 -10.62
N LEU A 19 -47.31 -25.93 -10.97
CA LEU A 19 -45.96 -25.42 -11.20
C LEU A 19 -45.10 -25.78 -9.99
N PRO A 20 -44.01 -26.53 -10.12
CA PRO A 20 -42.93 -26.39 -9.16
C PRO A 20 -42.33 -25.02 -9.40
N LEU A 21 -42.48 -24.16 -8.39
CA LEU A 21 -41.61 -23.02 -8.17
C LEU A 21 -40.15 -23.52 -8.23
N LEU A 22 -39.47 -23.21 -9.32
CA LEU A 22 -38.01 -23.16 -9.36
C LEU A 22 -37.61 -21.70 -9.16
N PRO A 23 -37.18 -21.29 -7.96
CA PRO A 23 -36.34 -20.13 -7.83
C PRO A 23 -34.91 -20.65 -7.63
N LEU A 24 -34.10 -20.76 -8.67
CA LEU A 24 -32.66 -20.90 -8.45
C LEU A 24 -31.87 -20.18 -9.54
N ASP A 25 -31.35 -19.03 -9.12
CA ASP A 25 -30.13 -18.34 -9.56
C ASP A 25 -29.48 -18.83 -10.86
N LEU A 26 -29.83 -18.17 -11.96
CA LEU A 26 -29.06 -18.23 -13.21
C LEU A 26 -28.01 -17.10 -13.33
N ALA A 27 -27.75 -16.35 -12.26
CA ALA A 27 -26.74 -15.29 -12.25
C ALA A 27 -25.37 -15.73 -11.73
N ASP A 28 -25.27 -16.82 -10.95
CA ASP A 28 -24.01 -17.26 -10.32
C ASP A 28 -23.24 -18.32 -11.15
N ALA A 29 -23.85 -18.82 -12.22
CA ALA A 29 -23.30 -19.90 -13.04
C ALA A 29 -22.22 -19.47 -14.06
N GLN A 30 -21.93 -18.16 -14.20
CA GLN A 30 -20.97 -17.68 -15.20
C GLN A 30 -19.51 -17.64 -14.72
N ASN A 31 -19.24 -17.69 -13.41
CA ASN A 31 -17.88 -17.49 -12.84
C ASN A 31 -17.29 -18.71 -12.14
N MET A 32 -18.00 -19.84 -12.13
CA MET A 32 -17.53 -21.11 -11.58
C MET A 32 -17.42 -22.16 -12.67
N LYS A 33 -16.28 -22.83 -12.76
CA LYS A 33 -16.08 -23.98 -13.64
C LYS A 33 -15.88 -25.23 -12.81
N VAL A 34 -16.72 -26.22 -13.04
CA VAL A 34 -16.63 -27.54 -12.39
C VAL A 34 -15.91 -28.48 -13.33
N ILE A 35 -14.83 -29.10 -12.84
CA ILE A 35 -13.92 -29.90 -13.66
C ILE A 35 -13.69 -31.24 -12.99
N VAL A 36 -13.78 -32.30 -13.79
CA VAL A 36 -13.45 -33.64 -13.34
C VAL A 36 -12.06 -33.98 -13.86
N ALA A 37 -11.12 -34.13 -12.95
CA ALA A 37 -9.72 -34.42 -13.29
C ALA A 37 -9.26 -35.70 -12.59
N GLU A 38 -8.37 -36.42 -13.26
CA GLU A 38 -7.77 -37.65 -12.75
C GLU A 38 -6.27 -37.65 -12.95
N ALA A 39 -5.57 -38.22 -11.98
CA ALA A 39 -4.13 -38.37 -12.03
C ALA A 39 -3.68 -39.69 -11.40
N THR A 40 -2.55 -40.18 -11.91
CA THR A 40 -1.82 -41.32 -11.36
C THR A 40 -0.45 -40.90 -10.84
N TYR A 41 -0.02 -41.58 -9.78
CA TYR A 41 1.31 -41.44 -9.22
C TYR A 41 1.89 -42.81 -8.85
N ALA A 42 3.03 -43.15 -9.44
CA ALA A 42 3.81 -44.30 -9.02
C ALA A 42 4.74 -43.88 -7.87
N MET A 43 4.64 -44.59 -6.76
CA MET A 43 5.44 -44.33 -5.55
C MET A 43 6.94 -44.44 -5.86
N GLY A 44 7.71 -43.42 -5.46
CA GLY A 44 9.17 -43.44 -5.52
C GLY A 44 9.80 -44.06 -4.27
N ASP A 45 11.09 -44.38 -4.36
CA ASP A 45 11.83 -45.09 -3.29
C ASP A 45 11.91 -44.29 -1.97
N SER A 46 11.75 -42.97 -2.04
CA SER A 46 11.76 -42.05 -0.91
C SER A 46 10.37 -41.72 -0.35
N ASP A 47 9.30 -42.25 -0.95
CA ASP A 47 7.93 -41.84 -0.62
C ASP A 47 7.32 -42.73 0.45
N THR A 48 6.47 -42.13 1.28
CA THR A 48 5.55 -42.88 2.15
C THR A 48 4.25 -43.17 1.40
N LEU A 49 3.52 -44.22 1.81
CA LEU A 49 2.20 -44.54 1.23
C LEU A 49 1.24 -43.34 1.28
N ALA A 50 1.25 -42.58 2.38
CA ALA A 50 0.43 -41.38 2.53
C ALA A 50 0.92 -40.23 1.63
N GLY A 51 2.24 -40.02 1.53
CA GLY A 51 2.82 -38.97 0.67
C GLY A 51 2.60 -39.23 -0.82
N ALA A 52 2.66 -40.49 -1.26
CA ALA A 52 2.37 -40.87 -2.64
C ALA A 52 0.89 -40.65 -3.00
N GLU A 53 0.00 -40.91 -2.04
CA GLU A 53 -1.43 -40.68 -2.19
C GLU A 53 -1.79 -39.19 -2.24
N GLU A 54 -1.17 -38.38 -1.37
CA GLU A 54 -1.26 -36.92 -1.39
C GLU A 54 -0.73 -36.35 -2.71
N THR A 55 0.36 -36.90 -3.24
CA THR A 55 0.95 -36.50 -4.51
C THR A 55 0.01 -36.78 -5.69
N ALA A 56 -0.67 -37.94 -5.70
CA ALA A 56 -1.68 -38.24 -6.71
C ALA A 56 -2.86 -37.25 -6.66
N LEU A 57 -3.33 -36.91 -5.46
CA LEU A 57 -4.39 -35.91 -5.26
C LEU A 57 -3.96 -34.51 -5.72
N LEU A 58 -2.75 -34.09 -5.38
CA LEU A 58 -2.18 -32.81 -5.80
C LEU A 58 -2.08 -32.71 -7.33
N ARG A 59 -1.68 -33.80 -8.00
CA ARG A 59 -1.64 -33.86 -9.47
C ARG A 59 -3.04 -33.75 -10.10
N ALA A 60 -4.03 -34.42 -9.53
CA ALA A 60 -5.41 -34.32 -10.00
C ALA A 60 -5.96 -32.89 -9.84
N LYS A 61 -5.70 -32.25 -8.69
CA LYS A 61 -6.04 -30.84 -8.44
C LYS A 61 -5.36 -29.89 -9.43
N ARG A 62 -4.06 -30.09 -9.70
CA ARG A 62 -3.32 -29.31 -10.71
C ARG A 62 -3.95 -29.44 -12.10
N LYS A 63 -4.24 -30.67 -12.53
CA LYS A 63 -4.87 -30.92 -13.83
C LYS A 63 -6.25 -30.27 -13.95
N ALA A 64 -7.04 -30.27 -12.88
CA ALA A 64 -8.32 -29.56 -12.85
C ALA A 64 -8.15 -28.05 -13.06
N VAL A 65 -7.14 -27.44 -12.44
CA VAL A 65 -6.82 -26.01 -12.61
C VAL A 65 -6.33 -25.71 -14.02
N GLU A 66 -5.50 -26.57 -14.61
CA GLU A 66 -5.02 -26.43 -16.00
C GLU A 66 -6.17 -26.48 -17.01
N GLU A 67 -7.08 -27.47 -16.88
CA GLU A 67 -8.29 -27.60 -17.71
C GLU A 67 -9.30 -26.46 -17.47
N ALA A 68 -9.18 -25.73 -16.35
CA ALA A 68 -10.01 -24.57 -16.07
C ALA A 68 -9.68 -23.38 -16.97
N GLY A 69 -8.48 -23.35 -17.55
CA GLY A 69 -8.00 -22.30 -18.43
C GLY A 69 -7.03 -21.34 -17.74
N VAL A 70 -5.90 -21.87 -17.25
CA VAL A 70 -4.79 -21.06 -16.74
C VAL A 70 -3.82 -20.66 -17.85
N TYR A 71 -3.43 -19.39 -17.84
CA TYR A 71 -2.39 -18.80 -18.69
C TYR A 71 -1.00 -19.32 -18.29
N ILE A 72 -0.27 -19.85 -19.28
CA ILE A 72 1.16 -20.11 -19.22
C ILE A 72 1.82 -19.01 -20.03
N GLU A 73 2.54 -18.10 -19.37
CA GLU A 73 3.51 -17.28 -20.09
C GLU A 73 4.88 -17.95 -19.95
N ALA A 74 5.38 -18.46 -21.07
CA ALA A 74 6.77 -18.85 -21.21
C ALA A 74 7.54 -17.59 -21.59
N SER A 75 8.32 -17.05 -20.65
CA SER A 75 9.32 -16.04 -21.00
C SER A 75 10.65 -16.76 -21.24
N SER A 76 11.15 -16.64 -22.47
CA SER A 76 12.53 -16.95 -22.81
C SER A 76 13.33 -15.65 -22.64
N THR A 77 14.38 -15.71 -21.84
CA THR A 77 15.38 -14.65 -21.81
C THR A 77 16.67 -15.24 -22.36
N ASP A 78 17.09 -14.72 -23.51
CA ASP A 78 18.41 -14.98 -24.07
C ASP A 78 19.42 -14.11 -23.32
N ILE A 79 20.27 -14.74 -22.52
CA ILE A 79 21.36 -14.05 -21.83
C ILE A 79 22.66 -14.38 -22.58
N GLU A 80 23.23 -13.37 -23.23
CA GLU A 80 24.57 -13.44 -23.82
C GLU A 80 25.63 -13.12 -22.77
N ILE A 81 26.28 -14.14 -22.24
CA ILE A 81 27.38 -13.96 -21.29
C ILE A 81 28.69 -13.84 -22.09
N HIS A 82 29.31 -12.68 -21.99
CA HIS A 82 30.62 -12.39 -22.59
C HIS A 82 31.71 -12.50 -21.51
N THR A 83 32.37 -13.65 -21.41
CA THR A 83 33.52 -13.85 -20.53
C THR A 83 34.72 -14.35 -21.33
N GLY A 84 35.83 -13.61 -21.28
CA GLY A 84 37.12 -14.07 -21.78
C GLY A 84 37.21 -14.32 -23.29
N GLY A 85 36.42 -13.63 -24.12
CA GLY A 85 36.47 -13.75 -25.59
C GLY A 85 35.63 -14.88 -26.17
N ALA A 86 34.85 -15.61 -25.37
CA ALA A 86 33.85 -16.55 -25.83
C ALA A 86 32.43 -16.09 -25.44
N THR A 87 31.52 -16.06 -26.41
CA THR A 87 30.08 -15.86 -26.20
C THR A 87 29.42 -17.17 -25.83
N SER A 88 28.83 -17.25 -24.65
CA SER A 88 27.97 -18.37 -24.26
C SER A 88 26.52 -17.90 -24.19
N HIS A 89 25.65 -18.53 -24.97
CA HIS A 89 24.20 -18.30 -24.94
C HIS A 89 23.60 -19.19 -23.85
N LEU A 90 23.02 -18.57 -22.83
CA LEU A 90 22.27 -19.30 -21.80
C LEU A 90 20.80 -18.97 -21.96
N ASN A 91 20.04 -19.95 -22.44
CA ASN A 91 18.60 -19.82 -22.66
C ASN A 91 17.90 -20.28 -21.39
N GLN A 92 17.43 -19.34 -20.57
CA GLN A 92 16.72 -19.66 -19.33
C GLN A 92 15.22 -19.59 -19.57
N LEU A 93 14.57 -20.76 -19.58
CA LEU A 93 13.11 -20.86 -19.69
C LEU A 93 12.49 -20.70 -18.30
N GLY A 94 11.84 -19.56 -18.05
CA GLY A 94 11.08 -19.32 -16.82
C GLY A 94 9.61 -19.65 -17.05
N VAL A 95 9.12 -20.75 -16.50
CA VAL A 95 7.68 -21.09 -16.52
C VAL A 95 7.06 -20.59 -15.22
N ARG A 96 6.15 -19.61 -15.30
CA ARG A 96 5.36 -19.12 -14.16
C ARG A 96 3.88 -19.49 -14.34
N THR A 97 3.31 -20.15 -13.34
CA THR A 97 1.91 -20.62 -13.34
C THR A 97 1.05 -19.76 -12.42
N ILE A 98 -0.06 -19.20 -12.93
CA ILE A 98 -1.06 -18.48 -12.12
C ILE A 98 -2.25 -19.41 -11.92
N ALA A 99 -2.37 -20.08 -10.78
CA ALA A 99 -3.47 -20.99 -10.52
C ALA A 99 -4.72 -20.24 -10.02
N ALA A 100 -5.88 -20.48 -10.63
CA ALA A 100 -7.16 -20.21 -9.98
C ALA A 100 -7.29 -21.12 -8.74
N ALA A 101 -7.87 -20.61 -7.65
CA ALA A 101 -8.03 -21.40 -6.44
C ALA A 101 -9.12 -22.49 -6.65
N VAL A 102 -8.76 -23.75 -6.39
CA VAL A 102 -9.76 -24.81 -6.17
C VAL A 102 -10.37 -24.55 -4.81
N THR A 103 -11.62 -24.09 -4.78
CA THR A 103 -12.32 -23.75 -3.53
C THR A 103 -12.96 -24.98 -2.91
N GLU A 104 -13.32 -25.97 -3.74
CA GLU A 104 -13.93 -27.21 -3.29
C GLU A 104 -13.37 -28.39 -4.10
N THR A 105 -13.06 -29.48 -3.41
CA THR A 105 -12.60 -30.73 -4.04
C THR A 105 -13.38 -31.91 -3.46
N GLU A 106 -14.10 -32.59 -4.33
CA GLU A 106 -14.77 -33.85 -4.02
C GLU A 106 -13.98 -35.00 -4.65
N ILE A 107 -13.60 -36.01 -3.87
CA ILE A 107 -12.91 -37.21 -4.38
C ILE A 107 -13.98 -38.17 -4.89
N LEU A 108 -13.99 -38.41 -6.21
CA LEU A 108 -14.95 -39.29 -6.87
C LEU A 108 -14.52 -40.75 -6.86
N ASP A 109 -13.23 -40.99 -7.02
CA ASP A 109 -12.66 -42.34 -7.06
C ASP A 109 -11.21 -42.30 -6.58
N LYS A 110 -10.81 -43.33 -5.85
CA LYS A 110 -9.48 -43.45 -5.25
C LYS A 110 -9.11 -44.91 -5.20
N ARG A 111 -8.06 -45.28 -5.92
CA ARG A 111 -7.64 -46.68 -6.05
C ARG A 111 -6.13 -46.78 -5.94
N ARG A 112 -5.69 -47.89 -5.36
CA ARG A 112 -4.28 -48.27 -5.26
C ARG A 112 -4.10 -49.60 -5.98
N SER A 113 -3.20 -49.63 -6.96
CA SER A 113 -2.77 -50.83 -7.66
C SER A 113 -1.30 -51.11 -7.36
N LEU A 114 -0.90 -52.36 -7.58
CA LEU A 114 0.51 -52.75 -7.63
C LEU A 114 0.82 -53.04 -9.09
N GLU A 115 1.64 -52.21 -9.71
CA GLU A 115 2.05 -52.36 -11.12
C GLU A 115 3.56 -52.63 -11.16
N GLY A 116 3.92 -53.86 -11.52
CA GLY A 116 5.29 -54.34 -11.36
C GLY A 116 5.68 -54.42 -9.89
N ASP A 117 6.75 -53.72 -9.50
CA ASP A 117 7.26 -53.66 -8.12
C ASP A 117 6.98 -52.32 -7.43
N ARG A 118 6.02 -51.52 -7.93
CA ARG A 118 5.69 -50.20 -7.37
C ARG A 118 4.21 -50.06 -7.12
N PHE A 119 3.86 -49.41 -6.01
CA PHE A 119 2.50 -48.99 -5.74
C PHE A 119 2.14 -47.80 -6.63
N VAL A 120 1.05 -47.92 -7.37
CA VAL A 120 0.49 -46.86 -8.20
C VAL A 120 -0.82 -46.39 -7.57
N PHE A 121 -0.92 -45.08 -7.34
CA PHE A 121 -2.06 -44.41 -6.76
C PHE A 121 -2.81 -43.69 -7.85
N TYR A 122 -4.11 -43.95 -7.94
CA TYR A 122 -5.04 -43.30 -8.84
C TYR A 122 -6.04 -42.48 -8.04
N VAL A 123 -6.24 -41.22 -8.44
CA VAL A 123 -7.24 -40.33 -7.84
C VAL A 123 -8.01 -39.64 -8.95
N LYS A 124 -9.35 -39.67 -8.85
CA LYS A 124 -10.29 -38.89 -9.66
C LYS A 124 -11.04 -37.94 -8.74
N ILE A 125 -11.07 -36.67 -9.11
CA ILE A 125 -11.75 -35.63 -8.35
C ILE A 125 -12.74 -34.86 -9.21
N LYS A 126 -13.71 -34.24 -8.56
CA LYS A 126 -14.50 -33.13 -9.07
C LYS A 126 -14.06 -31.89 -8.31
N ALA A 127 -13.54 -30.91 -9.04
CA ALA A 127 -13.05 -29.66 -8.48
C ALA A 127 -13.92 -28.50 -8.93
N THR A 128 -14.27 -27.61 -8.01
CA THR A 128 -14.92 -26.33 -8.30
C THR A 128 -13.86 -25.24 -8.33
N VAL A 129 -13.78 -24.51 -9.44
CA VAL A 129 -12.77 -23.47 -9.67
C VAL A 129 -13.47 -22.13 -9.88
N HIS A 130 -13.16 -21.12 -9.05
CA HIS A 130 -13.68 -19.75 -9.22
C HIS A 130 -12.72 -18.90 -10.05
N LEU A 131 -13.24 -18.34 -11.13
CA LEU A 131 -12.46 -17.55 -12.09
C LEU A 131 -12.20 -16.10 -11.60
N ASP A 132 -12.97 -15.59 -10.64
CA ASP A 132 -12.86 -14.21 -10.15
C ASP A 132 -11.56 -13.95 -9.37
N THR A 133 -11.06 -14.98 -8.68
CA THR A 133 -9.76 -14.92 -7.98
C THR A 133 -8.57 -14.80 -8.94
N LEU A 134 -8.75 -15.19 -10.21
CA LEU A 134 -7.73 -15.10 -11.26
C LEU A 134 -7.58 -13.66 -11.76
N ALA A 135 -8.68 -12.91 -11.91
CA ALA A 135 -8.63 -11.51 -12.33
C ALA A 135 -7.87 -10.64 -11.31
N ASP A 136 -8.11 -10.87 -10.02
CA ASP A 136 -7.39 -10.21 -8.93
C ASP A 136 -5.92 -10.64 -8.85
N ALA A 137 -5.61 -11.93 -9.05
CA ALA A 137 -4.24 -12.42 -9.10
C ALA A 137 -3.46 -11.83 -10.30
N VAL A 138 -4.09 -11.76 -11.48
CA VAL A 138 -3.52 -11.13 -12.68
C VAL A 138 -3.33 -9.62 -12.48
N LYS A 139 -4.28 -8.95 -11.83
CA LYS A 139 -4.18 -7.52 -11.52
C LYS A 139 -3.03 -7.24 -10.52
N ARG A 140 -2.88 -8.07 -9.49
CA ARG A 140 -1.75 -8.01 -8.55
C ARG A 140 -0.43 -8.26 -9.26
N LEU A 141 -0.34 -9.28 -10.11
CA LEU A 141 0.87 -9.58 -10.87
C LEU A 141 1.27 -8.46 -11.82
N LYS A 142 0.31 -7.89 -12.57
CA LYS A 142 0.57 -6.71 -13.42
C LYS A 142 1.03 -5.51 -12.60
N SER A 143 0.46 -5.31 -11.41
CA SER A 143 0.88 -4.25 -10.48
C SER A 143 2.29 -4.50 -9.95
N ASP A 144 2.63 -5.72 -9.57
CA ASP A 144 3.95 -6.09 -9.08
C ASP A 144 5.01 -5.99 -10.19
N GLU A 145 4.65 -6.30 -11.43
CA GLU A 145 5.50 -6.14 -12.61
C GLU A 145 5.75 -4.67 -12.93
N GLN A 146 4.70 -3.84 -12.93
CA GLN A 146 4.83 -2.39 -13.08
C GLN A 146 5.71 -1.79 -11.98
N LEU A 147 5.55 -2.26 -10.74
CA LEU A 147 6.37 -1.83 -9.61
C LEU A 147 7.83 -2.28 -9.78
N ALA A 148 8.08 -3.51 -10.23
CA ALA A 148 9.41 -4.03 -10.49
C ALA A 148 10.11 -3.29 -11.63
N ALA A 149 9.40 -3.02 -12.74
CA ALA A 149 9.91 -2.23 -13.86
C ALA A 149 10.23 -0.80 -13.43
N HIS A 150 9.34 -0.17 -12.66
CA HIS A 150 9.59 1.16 -12.10
C HIS A 150 10.81 1.18 -11.17
N HIS A 151 10.95 0.16 -10.32
CA HIS A 151 12.12 0.02 -9.44
C HIS A 151 13.42 -0.17 -10.22
N GLN A 152 13.42 -0.97 -11.29
CA GLN A 152 14.58 -1.11 -12.19
C GLN A 152 14.92 0.20 -12.91
N GLN A 153 13.92 0.95 -13.37
CA GLN A 153 14.11 2.26 -13.96
C GLN A 153 14.74 3.23 -12.96
N LEU A 154 14.23 3.28 -11.72
CA LEU A 154 14.80 4.09 -10.64
C LEU A 154 16.23 3.68 -10.31
N GLN A 155 16.55 2.39 -10.28
CA GLN A 155 17.94 1.93 -10.05
C GLN A 155 18.87 2.37 -11.17
N THR A 156 18.41 2.28 -12.41
CA THR A 156 19.16 2.70 -13.60
C THR A 156 19.40 4.21 -13.56
N GLU A 157 18.36 4.99 -13.29
CA GLU A 157 18.45 6.45 -13.16
C GLU A 157 19.35 6.86 -11.99
N ASN A 158 19.23 6.20 -10.83
CA ASN A 158 20.09 6.46 -9.67
C ASN A 158 21.57 6.15 -9.98
N SER A 159 21.85 5.08 -10.73
CA SER A 159 23.21 4.74 -11.17
C SER A 159 23.75 5.77 -12.17
N ARG A 160 22.91 6.23 -13.11
CA ARG A 160 23.25 7.28 -14.08
C ARG A 160 23.54 8.59 -13.36
N LEU A 161 22.65 9.03 -12.48
CA LEU A 161 22.82 10.24 -11.68
C LEU A 161 24.06 10.16 -10.80
N LYS A 162 24.38 9.01 -10.20
CA LYS A 162 25.65 8.83 -9.46
C LYS A 162 26.88 9.01 -10.35
N THR A 163 26.81 8.48 -11.57
CA THR A 163 27.90 8.59 -12.56
C THR A 163 28.05 10.02 -13.05
N GLU A 164 26.92 10.68 -13.35
CA GLU A 164 26.86 12.07 -13.76
C GLU A 164 27.36 13.00 -12.66
N LEU A 165 26.95 12.77 -11.41
CA LEU A 165 27.40 13.51 -10.23
C LEU A 165 28.89 13.28 -9.94
N LYS A 166 29.42 12.09 -10.21
CA LYS A 166 30.87 11.84 -10.19
C LYS A 166 31.58 12.64 -11.29
N SER A 167 31.08 12.60 -12.52
CA SER A 167 31.67 13.34 -13.64
C SER A 167 31.60 14.86 -13.44
N LEU A 168 30.49 15.39 -12.90
CA LEU A 168 30.32 16.79 -12.53
C LEU A 168 31.26 17.17 -11.39
N ARG A 169 31.49 16.30 -10.40
CA ARG A 169 32.50 16.54 -9.36
C ARG A 169 33.92 16.57 -9.93
N GLU A 170 34.26 15.69 -10.85
CA GLU A 170 35.56 15.66 -11.54
C GLU A 170 35.73 16.90 -12.43
N GLN A 171 34.69 17.30 -13.15
CA GLN A 171 34.63 18.53 -13.95
C GLN A 171 34.72 19.79 -13.09
N LEU A 172 34.05 19.81 -11.93
CA LEU A 172 34.15 20.89 -10.94
C LEU A 172 35.56 20.96 -10.32
N GLN A 173 36.20 19.82 -10.07
CA GLN A 173 37.60 19.79 -9.63
C GLN A 173 38.56 20.28 -10.74
N GLY A 174 38.23 20.01 -12.00
CA GLY A 174 38.94 20.53 -13.18
C GLY A 174 38.69 22.02 -13.44
N SER A 175 37.48 22.53 -13.19
CA SER A 175 37.06 23.92 -13.42
C SER A 175 37.27 24.83 -12.20
N ALA A 176 37.56 24.28 -11.01
CA ALA A 176 37.95 24.99 -9.79
C ALA A 176 39.29 25.77 -9.91
N LYS A 177 39.88 25.83 -11.11
CA LYS A 177 40.91 26.82 -11.45
C LYS A 177 40.34 28.21 -11.78
N ALA A 178 39.02 28.36 -12.02
CA ALA A 178 38.43 29.63 -12.50
C ALA A 178 37.65 30.44 -11.44
N GLN A 179 37.26 29.85 -10.31
CA GLN A 179 36.67 30.58 -9.17
C GLN A 179 37.15 29.91 -7.86
N ARG A 180 38.37 30.23 -7.43
CA ARG A 180 38.84 29.79 -6.11
C ARG A 180 38.18 30.69 -5.06
N GLU A 181 37.30 30.12 -4.24
CA GLU A 181 36.97 30.72 -2.94
C GLU A 181 38.29 31.13 -2.25
N PRO A 182 38.35 32.31 -1.62
CA PRO A 182 39.57 32.75 -0.95
C PRO A 182 40.02 31.69 0.05
N ALA A 183 41.33 31.44 0.14
CA ALA A 183 41.89 30.37 0.96
C ALA A 183 41.43 30.42 2.44
N THR A 184 41.11 31.63 2.91
CA THR A 184 40.49 31.89 4.23
C THR A 184 39.08 31.32 4.35
N ALA A 185 38.21 31.52 3.35
CA ALA A 185 36.85 30.96 3.33
C ALA A 185 36.87 29.43 3.31
N LEU A 186 37.78 28.82 2.53
CA LEU A 186 37.95 27.37 2.51
C LEU A 186 38.43 26.82 3.86
N LYS A 187 39.34 27.53 4.54
CA LYS A 187 39.80 27.15 5.88
C LYS A 187 38.66 27.24 6.90
N ASN A 188 37.91 28.34 6.87
CA ASN A 188 36.75 28.59 7.73
C ASN A 188 35.66 27.52 7.54
N ARG A 189 35.35 27.17 6.29
CA ARG A 189 34.41 26.10 5.96
C ARG A 189 34.86 24.74 6.48
N ARG A 190 36.15 24.41 6.34
CA ARG A 190 36.70 23.17 6.93
C ARG A 190 36.54 23.13 8.45
N THR A 191 36.83 24.24 9.13
CA THR A 191 36.64 24.32 10.58
C THR A 191 35.17 24.17 10.97
N ALA A 192 34.24 24.73 10.20
CA ALA A 192 32.81 24.58 10.44
C ALA A 192 32.35 23.11 10.26
N ILE A 193 32.81 22.43 9.20
CA ILE A 193 32.54 21.01 8.94
C ILE A 193 33.06 20.11 10.07
N GLU A 194 34.26 20.39 10.59
CA GLU A 194 34.84 19.64 11.72
C GLU A 194 34.00 19.80 13.00
N MET A 195 33.57 21.04 13.30
CA MET A 195 32.70 21.33 14.44
C MET A 195 31.32 20.69 14.29
N GLU A 196 30.75 20.67 13.10
CA GLU A 196 29.51 19.96 12.80
C GLU A 196 29.65 18.46 13.09
N ARG A 197 30.72 17.82 12.61
CA ARG A 197 30.93 16.38 12.85
C ARG A 197 31.01 16.08 14.34
N ALA A 198 31.69 16.93 15.11
CA ALA A 198 31.72 16.83 16.57
C ALA A 198 30.32 17.01 17.18
N ALA A 199 29.51 17.96 16.69
CA ALA A 199 28.15 18.18 17.16
C ALA A 199 27.24 16.97 16.89
N ILE A 200 27.36 16.34 15.72
CA ILE A 200 26.59 15.14 15.38
C ILE A 200 26.91 14.00 16.36
N GLN A 201 28.19 13.83 16.70
CA GLN A 201 28.66 12.78 17.62
C GLN A 201 28.37 13.05 19.09
N SER A 202 28.27 14.31 19.50
CA SER A 202 27.96 14.65 20.89
C SER A 202 26.59 14.07 21.31
N ARG A 203 26.46 13.72 22.59
CA ARG A 203 25.17 13.33 23.19
C ARG A 203 24.55 14.47 24.02
N SER A 204 25.34 15.51 24.31
CA SER A 204 24.94 16.65 25.13
C SER A 204 24.32 17.73 24.25
N LEU A 205 23.02 18.00 24.40
CA LEU A 205 22.34 19.03 23.59
C LEU A 205 22.93 20.44 23.76
N PRO A 206 23.33 20.89 24.97
CA PRO A 206 24.02 22.17 25.13
C PRO A 206 25.36 22.21 24.38
N GLU A 207 26.14 21.13 24.42
CA GLU A 207 27.41 21.04 23.70
C GLU A 207 27.19 21.08 22.18
N LYS A 208 26.15 20.42 21.68
CA LYS A 208 25.77 20.52 20.25
C LYS A 208 25.47 21.95 19.83
N ILE A 209 24.77 22.72 20.67
CA ILE A 209 24.48 24.13 20.40
C ILE A 209 25.77 24.96 20.38
N ASP A 210 26.68 24.74 21.33
CA ASP A 210 27.97 25.43 21.36
C ASP A 210 28.78 25.15 20.08
N LEU A 211 28.93 23.87 19.73
CA LEU A 211 29.67 23.44 18.54
C LEU A 211 29.05 24.00 17.25
N ALA A 212 27.72 23.94 17.10
CA ALA A 212 27.04 24.52 15.96
C ALA A 212 27.15 26.05 15.92
N SER A 213 27.13 26.72 17.08
CA SER A 213 27.31 28.19 17.15
C SER A 213 28.72 28.61 16.78
N ARG A 214 29.73 27.85 17.19
CA ARG A 214 31.13 28.06 16.79
C ARG A 214 31.35 27.77 15.31
N ALA A 215 30.65 26.77 14.76
CA ALA A 215 30.66 26.49 13.33
C ALA A 215 30.09 27.65 12.52
N ILE A 216 28.96 28.23 12.95
CA ILE A 216 28.37 29.44 12.36
C ILE A 216 29.31 30.63 12.46
N ALA A 217 30.01 30.81 13.59
CA ALA A 217 30.97 31.88 13.77
C ALA A 217 32.21 31.72 12.86
N ALA A 218 32.57 30.48 12.51
CA ALA A 218 33.66 30.20 11.59
C ALA A 218 33.24 30.45 10.13
N ASP A 219 32.08 29.93 9.70
CA ASP A 219 31.50 30.12 8.36
C ASP A 219 29.99 30.38 8.46
N ASP A 220 29.60 31.65 8.33
CA ASP A 220 28.21 32.11 8.44
C ASP A 220 27.38 31.83 7.17
N LEU A 221 28.01 31.31 6.12
CA LEU A 221 27.37 30.83 4.89
C LEU A 221 27.16 29.31 4.91
N TYR A 222 27.62 28.62 5.96
CA TYR A 222 27.48 27.17 6.07
C TYR A 222 26.10 26.77 6.60
N VAL A 223 25.21 26.40 5.68
CA VAL A 223 23.78 26.13 5.93
C VAL A 223 23.55 25.06 7.02
N ASP A 224 24.32 23.97 6.98
CA ASP A 224 24.11 22.81 7.85
C ASP A 224 24.30 23.14 9.34
N SER A 225 25.14 24.13 9.66
CA SER A 225 25.33 24.54 11.05
C SER A 225 24.08 25.18 11.65
N TYR A 226 23.33 25.96 10.86
CA TYR A 226 22.04 26.49 11.28
C TYR A 226 20.99 25.38 11.42
N ILE A 227 20.97 24.41 10.50
CA ILE A 227 20.03 23.28 10.55
C ILE A 227 20.26 22.45 11.83
N ILE A 228 21.51 22.10 12.15
CA ILE A 228 21.86 21.33 13.34
C ILE A 228 21.47 22.08 14.62
N ARG A 229 21.77 23.38 14.68
CA ARG A 229 21.43 24.18 15.86
C ARG A 229 19.91 24.30 16.03
N GLY A 230 19.19 24.59 14.95
CA GLY A 230 17.72 24.66 14.96
C GLY A 230 17.06 23.33 15.35
N GLN A 231 17.52 22.21 14.81
CA GLN A 231 17.04 20.88 15.20
C GLN A 231 17.35 20.56 16.67
N THR A 232 18.50 21.00 17.17
CA THR A 232 18.88 20.82 18.57
C THR A 232 17.96 21.62 19.49
N TYR A 233 17.62 22.86 19.13
CA TYR A 233 16.63 23.65 19.86
C TYR A 233 15.25 22.98 19.88
N LEU A 234 14.76 22.43 18.75
CA LEU A 234 13.51 21.67 18.74
C LEU A 234 13.56 20.42 19.62
N ARG A 235 14.71 19.73 19.66
CA ARG A 235 14.89 18.58 20.54
C ARG A 235 14.82 18.99 22.02
N ILE A 236 15.44 20.12 22.39
CA ILE A 236 15.35 20.67 23.75
C ILE A 236 13.90 21.05 24.08
N ALA A 237 13.21 21.73 23.17
CA ALA A 237 11.79 22.08 23.34
C ALA A 237 10.93 20.84 23.58
N SER A 238 11.16 19.76 22.81
CA SER A 238 10.48 18.48 22.99
C SER A 238 10.75 17.86 24.37
N LEU A 239 11.99 17.88 24.85
CA LEU A 239 12.34 17.38 26.19
C LEU A 239 11.75 18.24 27.31
N ALA A 240 11.77 19.56 27.16
CA ALA A 240 11.16 20.51 28.09
C ALA A 240 9.65 20.29 28.20
N PHE A 241 8.97 20.01 27.07
CA PHE A 241 7.56 19.62 27.05
C PHE A 241 7.29 18.36 27.88
N VAL A 242 8.11 17.32 27.69
CA VAL A 242 7.99 16.05 28.45
C VAL A 242 8.22 16.27 29.95
N LYS A 243 9.14 17.16 30.31
CA LYS A 243 9.43 17.53 31.72
C LYS A 243 8.39 18.50 32.33
N LYS A 244 7.33 18.84 31.60
CA LYS A 244 6.29 19.81 32.00
C LYS A 244 6.87 21.19 32.36
N SER A 245 7.95 21.59 31.67
CA SER A 245 8.50 22.95 31.76
C SER A 245 7.46 24.01 31.35
N SER A 246 7.74 25.27 31.70
CA SER A 246 6.84 26.39 31.37
C SER A 246 6.64 26.52 29.85
N ARG A 247 5.44 26.93 29.43
CA ARG A 247 5.13 27.15 28.00
C ARG A 247 6.01 28.26 27.39
N SER A 248 6.43 29.24 28.19
CA SER A 248 7.30 30.33 27.77
C SER A 248 8.68 29.83 27.35
N GLU A 249 9.31 28.99 28.19
CA GLU A 249 10.61 28.39 27.91
C GLU A 249 10.58 27.53 26.64
N LEU A 250 9.52 26.74 26.45
CA LEU A 250 9.34 25.97 25.23
C LEU A 250 9.23 26.85 23.99
N ASN A 251 8.42 27.91 24.06
CA ASN A 251 8.23 28.83 22.94
C ASN A 251 9.56 29.52 22.56
N ALA A 252 10.38 29.89 23.54
CA ALA A 252 11.68 30.51 23.29
C ALA A 252 12.62 29.61 22.46
N TYR A 253 12.72 28.32 22.80
CA TYR A 253 13.51 27.37 22.00
C TYR A 253 12.93 27.16 20.60
N VAL A 254 11.61 27.10 20.46
CA VAL A 254 10.97 26.96 19.14
C VAL A 254 11.20 28.20 18.28
N GLU A 255 11.19 29.40 18.86
CA GLU A 255 11.51 30.64 18.14
C GLU A 255 12.97 30.70 17.70
N GLN A 256 13.91 30.27 18.54
CA GLN A 256 15.32 30.13 18.17
C GLN A 256 15.50 29.15 17.00
N ALA A 257 14.79 28.02 17.03
CA ALA A 257 14.82 27.06 15.95
C ALA A 257 14.31 27.65 14.62
N ILE A 258 13.19 28.37 14.65
CA ILE A 258 12.64 29.05 13.46
C ILE A 258 13.64 30.06 12.89
N ALA A 259 14.28 30.86 13.75
CA ALA A 259 15.27 31.85 13.31
C ALA A 259 16.45 31.20 12.58
N ASP A 260 16.93 30.05 13.08
CA ASP A 260 18.00 29.28 12.44
C ASP A 260 17.55 28.67 11.10
N PHE A 261 16.35 28.07 11.04
CA PHE A 261 15.83 27.54 9.77
C PHE A 261 15.55 28.65 8.76
N ASP A 262 15.06 29.81 9.18
CA ASP A 262 14.88 30.97 8.31
C ASP A 262 16.21 31.48 7.77
N ARG A 263 17.28 31.45 8.58
CA ARG A 263 18.62 31.79 8.10
C ARG A 263 19.13 30.74 7.11
N ALA A 264 18.97 29.46 7.40
CA ALA A 264 19.31 28.37 6.49
C ALA A 264 18.58 28.52 5.14
N LEU A 265 17.28 28.81 5.15
CA LEU A 265 16.47 28.99 3.93
C LEU A 265 16.74 30.29 3.17
N ARG A 266 17.32 31.31 3.82
CA ARG A 266 17.83 32.49 3.11
C ARG A 266 19.12 32.17 2.35
N LEU A 267 19.94 31.26 2.86
CA LEU A 267 21.19 30.83 2.24
C LEU A 267 20.95 29.77 1.15
N ASP A 268 20.09 28.79 1.43
CA ASP A 268 19.63 27.76 0.51
C ASP A 268 18.11 27.60 0.60
N PRO A 269 17.35 28.26 -0.30
CA PRO A 269 15.89 28.15 -0.33
C PRO A 269 15.37 26.75 -0.69
N SER A 270 16.22 25.86 -1.21
CA SER A 270 15.85 24.50 -1.62
C SER A 270 16.19 23.43 -0.58
N SER A 271 16.76 23.83 0.58
CA SER A 271 17.13 22.91 1.63
C SER A 271 15.90 22.21 2.23
N THR A 272 15.70 20.94 1.86
CA THR A 272 14.58 20.11 2.32
C THR A 272 14.61 19.89 3.84
N TRP A 273 15.80 19.76 4.43
CA TRP A 273 15.97 19.62 5.88
C TRP A 273 15.63 20.90 6.65
N ALA A 274 15.97 22.08 6.10
CA ALA A 274 15.59 23.35 6.72
C ALA A 274 14.08 23.62 6.61
N LEU A 275 13.47 23.31 5.45
CA LEU A 275 12.01 23.34 5.27
C LEU A 275 11.31 22.39 6.26
N LEU A 276 11.82 21.17 6.41
CA LEU A 276 11.25 20.17 7.31
C LEU A 276 11.32 20.66 8.76
N GLY A 277 12.48 21.16 9.18
CA GLY A 277 12.69 21.69 10.53
C GLY A 277 11.79 22.88 10.83
N ARG A 278 11.63 23.81 9.88
CA ARG A 278 10.75 24.97 10.05
C ARG A 278 9.27 24.56 10.08
N GLY A 279 8.87 23.64 9.22
CA GLY A 279 7.54 23.04 9.24
C GLY A 279 7.23 22.39 10.60
N ASP A 280 8.16 21.61 11.15
CA ASP A 280 8.01 20.99 12.47
C ASP A 280 7.87 22.08 13.56
N ALA A 281 8.69 23.13 13.50
CA ALA A 281 8.62 24.26 14.43
C ALA A 281 7.28 25.03 14.34
N PHE A 282 6.75 25.25 13.13
CA PHE A 282 5.44 25.85 12.94
C PHE A 282 4.30 24.97 13.47
N THR A 283 4.39 23.64 13.32
CA THR A 283 3.46 22.71 13.96
C THR A 283 3.45 22.87 15.49
N TRP A 284 4.61 23.02 16.13
CA TRP A 284 4.72 23.31 17.57
C TRP A 284 4.04 24.62 17.99
N GLN A 285 4.08 25.64 17.12
CA GLN A 285 3.40 26.92 17.32
C GLN A 285 1.93 26.91 16.90
N LYS A 286 1.39 25.77 16.44
CA LYS A 286 0.03 25.64 15.88
C LYS A 286 -0.22 26.52 14.65
N LYS A 287 0.85 26.89 13.94
CA LYS A 287 0.85 27.62 12.67
C LYS A 287 0.71 26.62 11.51
N LEU A 288 -0.45 25.97 11.45
CA LEU A 288 -0.63 24.76 10.63
C LEU A 288 -0.56 25.05 9.14
N GLU A 289 -1.06 26.20 8.68
CA GLU A 289 -1.03 26.60 7.28
C GLU A 289 0.40 26.90 6.81
N GLN A 290 1.21 27.58 7.65
CA GLN A 290 2.62 27.79 7.34
C GLN A 290 3.40 26.47 7.31
N ALA A 291 3.15 25.58 8.28
CA ALA A 291 3.78 24.26 8.30
C ALA A 291 3.43 23.44 7.04
N ALA A 292 2.16 23.47 6.62
CA ALA A 292 1.70 22.80 5.40
C ALA A 292 2.43 23.32 4.16
N GLY A 293 2.57 24.64 4.02
CA GLY A 293 3.30 25.24 2.91
C GLY A 293 4.76 24.78 2.81
N ASP A 294 5.45 24.67 3.95
CA ASP A 294 6.83 24.16 3.99
C ASP A 294 6.91 22.70 3.56
N TYR A 295 6.03 21.82 4.07
CA TYR A 295 6.04 20.41 3.66
C TYR A 295 5.61 20.19 2.21
N GLU A 296 4.64 20.97 1.69
CA GLU A 296 4.25 20.91 0.29
C GLU A 296 5.40 21.32 -0.63
N ARG A 297 6.18 22.33 -0.21
CA ARG A 297 7.39 22.72 -0.93
C ARG A 297 8.41 21.60 -0.95
N ILE A 298 8.59 20.86 0.14
CA ILE A 298 9.47 19.68 0.14
C ILE A 298 8.99 18.67 -0.90
N LEU A 299 7.70 18.34 -0.94
CA LEU A 299 7.16 17.40 -1.93
C LEU A 299 7.19 17.91 -3.37
N SER A 300 7.25 19.23 -3.59
CA SER A 300 7.51 19.80 -4.92
C SER A 300 8.96 19.66 -5.38
N LEU A 301 9.91 19.60 -4.42
CA LEU A 301 11.34 19.42 -4.68
C LEU A 301 11.71 17.93 -4.77
N ASP A 302 11.13 17.12 -3.89
CA ASP A 302 11.31 15.68 -3.79
C ASP A 302 9.96 15.00 -3.50
N PRO A 303 9.25 14.52 -4.54
CA PRO A 303 7.96 13.84 -4.38
C PRO A 303 8.00 12.56 -3.54
N LEU A 304 9.18 11.97 -3.36
CA LEU A 304 9.44 10.74 -2.60
C LEU A 304 9.94 11.02 -1.18
N PHE A 305 9.87 12.27 -0.71
CA PHE A 305 10.24 12.62 0.66
C PHE A 305 9.16 12.15 1.65
N ASP A 306 9.24 10.88 2.04
CA ASP A 306 8.26 10.18 2.87
C ASP A 306 7.85 10.94 4.14
N VAL A 307 8.83 11.52 4.83
CA VAL A 307 8.60 12.21 6.11
C VAL A 307 7.69 13.43 5.91
N ALA A 308 7.89 14.22 4.87
CA ALA A 308 7.07 15.42 4.61
C ALA A 308 5.63 15.02 4.24
N ARG A 309 5.46 13.94 3.47
CA ARG A 309 4.14 13.39 3.16
C ARG A 309 3.41 12.93 4.41
N GLN A 310 4.09 12.17 5.28
CA GLN A 310 3.52 11.75 6.57
C GLN A 310 3.09 12.96 7.42
N ARG A 311 3.93 14.00 7.47
CA ARG A 311 3.62 15.25 8.18
C ARG A 311 2.37 15.92 7.60
N LEU A 312 2.24 16.02 6.27
CA LEU A 312 1.07 16.60 5.62
C LEU A 312 -0.21 15.81 5.86
N ILE A 313 -0.18 14.48 5.75
CA ILE A 313 -1.33 13.61 6.04
C ILE A 313 -1.82 13.87 7.47
N ALA A 314 -0.91 13.85 8.45
CA ALA A 314 -1.25 14.09 9.86
C ALA A 314 -1.79 15.52 10.09
N LEU A 315 -1.18 16.51 9.43
CA LEU A 315 -1.53 17.92 9.57
C LEU A 315 -2.91 18.22 8.98
N TYR A 316 -3.18 17.85 7.72
CA TYR A 316 -4.48 18.06 7.10
C TYR A 316 -5.58 17.25 7.78
N THR A 317 -5.30 16.02 8.21
CA THR A 317 -6.26 15.24 9.00
C THR A 317 -6.61 15.95 10.31
N THR A 318 -5.63 16.59 10.97
CA THR A 318 -5.86 17.37 12.20
C THR A 318 -6.68 18.63 11.94
N ILE A 319 -6.37 19.37 10.87
CA ILE A 319 -7.14 20.56 10.46
C ILE A 319 -8.58 20.15 10.14
N ALA A 320 -8.77 19.11 9.33
CA ALA A 320 -10.06 18.59 8.94
C ALA A 320 -10.86 18.12 10.17
N LYS A 321 -10.24 17.41 11.13
CA LYS A 321 -10.90 17.01 12.38
C LYS A 321 -11.47 18.22 13.14
N LYS A 322 -10.71 19.31 13.23
CA LYS A 322 -11.14 20.55 13.89
C LYS A 322 -12.31 21.20 13.14
N GLN A 323 -12.25 21.26 11.81
CA GLN A 323 -13.32 21.78 10.96
C GLN A 323 -14.59 20.92 11.07
N THR A 324 -14.46 19.59 11.05
CA THR A 324 -15.54 18.62 11.28
C THR A 324 -16.19 18.81 12.65
N ALA A 325 -15.42 19.00 13.71
CA ALA A 325 -15.94 19.30 15.05
C ALA A 325 -16.72 20.63 15.10
N ALA A 326 -16.31 21.60 14.27
CA ALA A 326 -17.02 22.86 14.07
C ALA A 326 -18.18 22.77 13.06
N ARG A 327 -18.51 21.57 12.56
CA ARG A 327 -19.53 21.31 11.50
C ARG A 327 -19.27 22.05 10.18
N GLN A 328 -18.01 22.40 9.90
CA GLN A 328 -17.57 23.03 8.66
C GLN A 328 -17.30 21.97 7.57
N TRP A 329 -18.33 21.20 7.21
CA TRP A 329 -18.22 20.00 6.36
C TRP A 329 -17.50 20.23 5.04
N ARG A 330 -17.90 21.27 4.28
CA ARG A 330 -17.29 21.59 2.98
C ARG A 330 -15.81 21.96 3.10
N GLN A 331 -15.45 22.68 4.16
CA GLN A 331 -14.06 23.08 4.41
C GLN A 331 -13.21 21.87 4.82
N ALA A 332 -13.77 20.97 5.64
CA ALA A 332 -13.15 19.71 6.02
C ALA A 332 -12.90 18.81 4.80
N LEU A 333 -13.88 18.68 3.90
CA LEU A 333 -13.71 17.94 2.64
C LEU A 333 -12.61 18.54 1.77
N ALA A 334 -12.63 19.85 1.53
CA ALA A 334 -11.60 20.53 0.74
C ALA A 334 -10.19 20.36 1.34
N THR A 335 -10.09 20.31 2.67
CA THR A 335 -8.81 20.03 3.36
C THR A 335 -8.37 18.58 3.17
N LEU A 336 -9.30 17.62 3.25
CA LEU A 336 -9.03 16.21 3.03
C LEU A 336 -8.66 15.90 1.58
N ASP A 337 -9.23 16.62 0.60
CA ASP A 337 -8.87 16.45 -0.81
C ASP A 337 -7.39 16.81 -1.09
N ARG A 338 -6.76 17.64 -0.23
CA ARG A 338 -5.31 17.90 -0.31
C ARG A 338 -4.45 16.71 0.12
N VAL A 339 -5.02 15.77 0.89
CA VAL A 339 -4.39 14.49 1.25
C VAL A 339 -4.43 13.56 0.06
N PHE A 340 -5.60 13.43 -0.57
CA PHE A 340 -5.88 12.46 -1.63
C PHE A 340 -5.51 12.93 -3.04
N ARG A 341 -4.31 13.48 -3.20
CA ARG A 341 -3.84 13.89 -4.54
C ARG A 341 -3.85 12.68 -5.49
N PRO A 342 -4.36 12.81 -6.74
CA PRO A 342 -4.44 11.69 -7.69
C PRO A 342 -3.10 11.00 -7.96
N ASP A 343 -2.03 11.77 -7.83
CA ASP A 343 -0.63 11.41 -8.02
C ASP A 343 -0.01 10.70 -6.81
N THR A 344 -0.74 10.51 -5.70
CA THR A 344 -0.27 9.77 -4.53
C THR A 344 -0.25 8.26 -4.79
N PRO A 345 0.90 7.58 -4.66
CA PRO A 345 0.99 6.12 -4.85
C PRO A 345 0.07 5.35 -3.90
N GLN A 346 -0.52 4.23 -4.38
CA GLN A 346 -1.41 3.38 -3.57
C GLN A 346 -0.77 2.83 -2.29
N SER A 347 0.56 2.78 -2.21
CA SER A 347 1.30 2.39 -1.01
C SER A 347 1.03 3.28 0.21
N TRP A 348 0.50 4.50 0.00
CA TRP A 348 0.20 5.48 1.06
C TRP A 348 -1.18 5.34 1.68
N VAL A 349 -2.07 4.53 1.08
CA VAL A 349 -3.45 4.38 1.55
C VAL A 349 -3.48 3.82 3.00
N ALA A 350 -2.47 3.05 3.39
CA ALA A 350 -2.33 2.54 4.76
C ALA A 350 -2.13 3.66 5.80
N GLN A 351 -1.46 4.75 5.43
CA GLN A 351 -1.17 5.91 6.27
C GLN A 351 -2.33 6.92 6.25
N GLU A 352 -3.19 6.85 5.23
CA GLU A 352 -4.35 7.74 5.03
C GLU A 352 -5.65 7.22 5.64
N LYS A 353 -5.65 6.02 6.25
CA LYS A 353 -6.86 5.37 6.80
C LYS A 353 -7.71 6.32 7.66
N GLU A 354 -7.07 7.11 8.50
CA GLU A 354 -7.77 8.07 9.35
C GLU A 354 -8.44 9.21 8.57
N ALA A 355 -7.80 9.69 7.50
CA ALA A 355 -8.37 10.68 6.60
C ALA A 355 -9.59 10.12 5.87
N TYR A 356 -9.53 8.87 5.38
CA TYR A 356 -10.67 8.20 4.74
C TYR A 356 -11.83 7.97 5.72
N LEU A 357 -11.54 7.51 6.94
CA LEU A 357 -12.55 7.35 7.98
C LEU A 357 -13.24 8.69 8.34
N LEU A 358 -12.47 9.78 8.39
CA LEU A 358 -13.01 11.10 8.64
C LEU A 358 -13.88 11.59 7.46
N ARG A 359 -13.41 11.40 6.22
CA ARG A 359 -14.14 11.80 5.02
C ARG A 359 -15.45 11.03 4.86
N SER A 360 -15.43 9.72 5.10
CA SER A 360 -16.63 8.86 5.14
C SER A 360 -17.66 9.37 6.15
N ARG A 361 -17.22 9.77 7.35
CA ARG A 361 -18.11 10.38 8.35
C ARG A 361 -18.74 11.67 7.84
N ILE A 362 -17.96 12.55 7.20
CA ILE A 362 -18.49 13.80 6.64
C ILE A 362 -19.50 13.51 5.52
N TYR A 363 -19.22 12.57 4.62
CA TYR A 363 -20.18 12.14 3.59
C TYR A 363 -21.46 11.57 4.20
N THR A 364 -21.34 10.80 5.29
CA THR A 364 -22.49 10.27 6.03
C THR A 364 -23.40 11.36 6.57
N GLU A 365 -22.83 12.44 7.12
CA GLU A 365 -23.56 13.62 7.61
C GLU A 365 -24.21 14.43 6.46
N LEU A 366 -23.57 14.44 5.28
CA LEU A 366 -24.10 15.10 4.10
C LEU A 366 -25.13 14.26 3.32
N GLY A 367 -25.33 13.00 3.71
CA GLY A 367 -26.23 12.06 3.03
C GLY A 367 -25.64 11.42 1.77
N GLU A 368 -24.36 11.60 1.49
CA GLU A 368 -23.63 11.01 0.36
C GLU A 368 -23.16 9.59 0.72
N LEU A 369 -24.11 8.68 0.97
CA LEU A 369 -23.85 7.38 1.61
C LEU A 369 -22.97 6.45 0.76
N GLU A 370 -23.12 6.48 -0.56
CA GLU A 370 -22.33 5.66 -1.49
C GLU A 370 -20.84 6.04 -1.44
N ARG A 371 -20.54 7.34 -1.45
CA ARG A 371 -19.15 7.82 -1.31
C ARG A 371 -18.56 7.48 0.05
N ALA A 372 -19.39 7.52 1.10
CA ALA A 372 -18.97 7.09 2.43
C ALA A 372 -18.62 5.59 2.47
N VAL A 373 -19.38 4.75 1.75
CA VAL A 373 -19.08 3.32 1.58
C VAL A 373 -17.80 3.10 0.78
N ASP A 374 -17.56 3.86 -0.29
CA ASP A 374 -16.35 3.76 -1.10
C ASP A 374 -15.09 4.03 -0.27
N ASP A 375 -15.10 5.10 0.54
CA ASP A 375 -13.98 5.43 1.43
C ASP A 375 -13.69 4.32 2.44
N LEU A 376 -14.73 3.72 3.04
CA LEU A 376 -14.58 2.60 3.98
C LEU A 376 -14.09 1.34 3.29
N THR A 377 -14.53 1.09 2.07
CA THR A 377 -14.06 -0.03 1.25
C THR A 377 -12.58 0.12 0.93
N GLY A 378 -12.12 1.34 0.65
CA GLY A 378 -10.70 1.66 0.50
C GLY A 378 -9.88 1.30 1.76
N VAL A 379 -10.39 1.64 2.95
CA VAL A 379 -9.75 1.31 4.22
C VAL A 379 -9.70 -0.20 4.45
N ILE A 380 -10.82 -0.90 4.28
CA ILE A 380 -10.94 -2.35 4.51
C ILE A 380 -10.06 -3.15 3.54
N ARG A 381 -9.89 -2.68 2.30
CA ARG A 381 -8.98 -3.30 1.33
C ARG A 381 -7.52 -3.31 1.80
N VAL A 382 -7.09 -2.27 2.52
CA VAL A 382 -5.71 -2.16 3.03
C VAL A 382 -5.57 -2.72 4.44
N ASP A 383 -6.64 -2.66 5.23
CA ASP A 383 -6.70 -3.13 6.60
C ASP A 383 -8.01 -3.91 6.83
N PRO A 384 -8.07 -5.19 6.41
CA PRO A 384 -9.29 -5.99 6.51
C PRO A 384 -9.79 -6.22 7.94
N SER A 385 -8.91 -6.09 8.94
CA SER A 385 -9.27 -6.23 10.36
C SER A 385 -9.71 -4.91 10.99
N ASN A 386 -9.90 -3.84 10.20
CA ASN A 386 -10.34 -2.55 10.70
C ASN A 386 -11.81 -2.59 11.16
N ARG A 387 -12.01 -2.96 12.42
CA ARG A 387 -13.31 -3.10 13.08
C ARG A 387 -14.20 -1.87 12.95
N GLN A 388 -13.60 -0.68 13.07
CA GLN A 388 -14.33 0.57 12.95
C GLN A 388 -14.85 0.78 11.53
N ALA A 389 -14.02 0.53 10.51
CA ALA A 389 -14.44 0.69 9.12
C ALA A 389 -15.56 -0.29 8.75
N LEU A 390 -15.44 -1.57 9.16
CA LEU A 390 -16.46 -2.60 8.97
C LEU A 390 -17.79 -2.21 9.62
N LEU A 391 -17.77 -1.83 10.90
CA LEU A 391 -18.98 -1.41 11.61
C LEU A 391 -19.68 -0.22 10.94
N GLN A 392 -18.91 0.80 10.55
CA GLN A 392 -19.48 1.99 9.91
C GLN A 392 -20.06 1.64 8.53
N ARG A 393 -19.39 0.78 7.76
CA ARG A 393 -19.85 0.39 6.42
C ARG A 393 -21.10 -0.49 6.51
N ALA A 394 -21.16 -1.41 7.47
CA ALA A 394 -22.35 -2.20 7.78
C ALA A 394 -23.58 -1.33 8.07
N LYS A 395 -23.40 -0.31 8.92
CA LYS A 395 -24.46 0.66 9.24
C LYS A 395 -24.93 1.45 8.02
N LEU A 396 -24.01 1.82 7.13
CA LEU A 396 -24.34 2.49 5.86
C LEU A 396 -25.08 1.56 4.90
N TYR A 397 -24.63 0.32 4.73
CA TYR A 397 -25.32 -0.70 3.94
C TYR A 397 -26.75 -0.93 4.41
N ARG A 398 -26.98 -0.96 5.73
CA ARG A 398 -28.34 -1.04 6.28
C ARG A 398 -29.20 0.16 5.87
N ARG A 399 -28.65 1.39 5.91
CA ARG A 399 -29.35 2.60 5.44
C ARG A 399 -29.65 2.58 3.94
N LEU A 400 -28.79 1.91 3.16
CA LEU A 400 -28.93 1.70 1.72
C LEU A 400 -29.81 0.47 1.37
N LEU A 401 -30.42 -0.19 2.37
CA LEU A 401 -31.23 -1.41 2.19
C LEU A 401 -30.43 -2.60 1.62
N GLN A 402 -29.11 -2.58 1.78
CA GLN A 402 -28.19 -3.63 1.36
C GLN A 402 -27.94 -4.61 2.52
N GLY A 403 -28.99 -5.34 2.90
CA GLY A 403 -29.01 -6.15 4.12
C GLY A 403 -27.98 -7.28 4.15
N ARG A 404 -27.66 -7.89 3.00
CA ARG A 404 -26.65 -8.96 2.90
C ARG A 404 -25.26 -8.42 3.21
N GLN A 405 -24.83 -7.38 2.51
CA GLN A 405 -23.53 -6.73 2.72
C GLN A 405 -23.40 -6.17 4.14
N ALA A 406 -24.49 -5.62 4.70
CA ALA A 406 -24.51 -5.17 6.09
C ALA A 406 -24.22 -6.33 7.06
N LYS A 407 -24.89 -7.48 6.87
CA LYS A 407 -24.69 -8.66 7.70
C LYS A 407 -23.25 -9.18 7.62
N ASP A 408 -22.70 -9.29 6.40
CA ASP A 408 -21.33 -9.77 6.17
C ASP A 408 -20.30 -8.91 6.93
N ASP A 409 -20.43 -7.58 6.87
CA ASP A 409 -19.54 -6.66 7.57
C ASP A 409 -19.72 -6.71 9.10
N PHE A 410 -20.94 -6.88 9.60
CA PHE A 410 -21.19 -7.09 11.04
C PHE A 410 -20.60 -8.41 11.54
N GLU A 411 -20.74 -9.50 10.77
CA GLU A 411 -20.15 -10.80 11.09
C GLU A 411 -18.62 -10.71 11.13
N GLN A 412 -17.99 -10.06 10.16
CA GLN A 412 -16.55 -9.82 10.16
C GLN A 412 -16.10 -8.98 11.36
N ALA A 413 -16.78 -7.86 11.63
CA ALA A 413 -16.44 -7.00 12.77
C ALA A 413 -16.60 -7.74 14.12
N CYS A 414 -17.66 -8.54 14.25
CA CYS A 414 -17.90 -9.40 15.42
C CYS A 414 -16.82 -10.47 15.56
N GLY A 415 -16.41 -11.11 14.46
CA GLY A 415 -15.31 -12.08 14.41
C GLY A 415 -13.96 -11.50 14.85
N PHE A 416 -13.76 -10.19 14.66
CA PHE A 416 -12.61 -9.45 15.19
C PHE A 416 -12.82 -8.92 16.63
N GLY A 417 -13.88 -9.34 17.32
CA GLY A 417 -14.15 -9.03 18.72
C GLY A 417 -14.76 -7.65 18.97
N LEU A 418 -15.51 -7.09 18.03
CA LEU A 418 -16.29 -5.87 18.26
C LEU A 418 -17.70 -6.22 18.76
N GLU A 419 -17.92 -6.14 20.07
CA GLU A 419 -19.19 -6.51 20.71
C GLU A 419 -20.40 -5.76 20.15
N GLU A 420 -20.24 -4.48 19.81
CA GLU A 420 -21.28 -3.66 19.19
C GLU A 420 -21.78 -4.27 17.86
N ALA A 421 -20.88 -4.86 17.06
CA ALA A 421 -21.27 -5.51 15.82
C ALA A 421 -21.99 -6.84 16.06
N CYS A 422 -21.61 -7.59 17.10
CA CYS A 422 -22.29 -8.84 17.46
C CYS A 422 -23.74 -8.59 17.90
N ALA A 423 -23.99 -7.51 18.63
CA ALA A 423 -25.32 -7.13 19.08
C ALA A 423 -26.28 -6.81 17.91
N GLU A 424 -25.76 -6.37 16.77
CA GLU A 424 -26.56 -6.03 15.58
C GLU A 424 -26.92 -7.27 14.72
N LEU A 425 -26.42 -8.46 15.07
CA LEU A 425 -26.71 -9.73 14.38
C LEU A 425 -27.83 -10.55 15.06
N HIS A 426 -28.28 -10.12 16.24
CA HIS A 426 -29.37 -10.71 17.02
C HIS A 426 -30.66 -9.91 16.86
#